data_AF-A0A2K8LU54-F1
#
_entry.id   AF-A0A2K8LU54-F1
#
_cell.length_a   1.000
_cell.length_b   1.000
_cell.length_c   1.000
_cell.angle_alpha   90.00
_cell.angle_beta   90.00
_cell.angle_gamma   90.00
#
_symmetry.space_group_name_H-M   'P 1'
#
loop_
_entity.id
_entity.type
_entity.pdbx_description
1 polymer ?
#
loop_
_entity_poly.entity_id
_entity_poly.type
_entity_poly.pdbx_seq_one_letter_code
_entity_poly.pdbx_strand_id
1 'polypeptide(L)'
;MYRLVDAGMSGRLTLASAYALGCSTVVLAHAEGDGPEWYGAVDPLDLVFLGAALPERFRDAADFGNARTAWFRKLRETPHWGGVECLVTEAVKLSKGHDLPIDAPTALVLLNARLEHTKPNQRTLAAELRPAALLSDGRFRSGPPEDLVLPVPSAEAVESAKLFRARPDARVGCRDSCVERLRDGLRLLEHVGYSAPNGAFKLLIALYAALVASNDEPVEQLPARALAWAHGLDEASSLIPVVDTIMIAAVRDLDIESTISRLFTFPSFLRSASREDQRWHSDSGTDFVILALEFGHSAVRSRDREVMSLGPITSISLKSLEREFEAERGRPMEPGDRVFSADDVRELNAEMEKMFELARIHPAWSNAYLRDNAPLPRLDGSFRAKKDRQDFLESVEKYIIAHPGEAPPDHDSELAKLRGISAMMTVRMAIKDDRFAPQLIGLLDGSAVEEFDEVEVVAEFLAGYAEHLVTVVNEKPDIEEKALEWARLHGGASLAERLRTCIGSDPEDGWLIEPAVLLAIAVADSSR
;
A
#
# COMPACT_ATOMS: atom_id res chain seq x y z
N MET A 1 -18.96 -27.15 4.49
CA MET A 1 -19.53 -26.65 3.20
C MET A 1 -21.05 -26.91 3.09
N TYR A 2 -21.51 -28.16 3.12
CA TYR A 2 -22.94 -28.51 2.88
C TYR A 2 -23.91 -27.78 3.82
N ARG A 3 -23.59 -27.64 5.11
CA ARG A 3 -24.43 -26.93 6.08
C ARG A 3 -24.53 -25.43 5.81
N LEU A 4 -23.45 -24.79 5.37
CA LEU A 4 -23.45 -23.36 5.02
C LEU A 4 -24.22 -23.09 3.72
N VAL A 5 -24.11 -23.98 2.73
CA VAL A 5 -24.87 -23.90 1.48
C VAL A 5 -26.37 -24.06 1.76
N ASP A 6 -26.76 -25.07 2.54
CA ASP A 6 -28.15 -25.31 2.92
C ASP A 6 -28.73 -24.12 3.72
N ALA A 7 -27.96 -23.56 4.65
CA ALA A 7 -28.34 -22.36 5.39
C ALA A 7 -28.58 -21.14 4.47
N GLY A 8 -27.70 -20.91 3.49
CA GLY A 8 -27.85 -19.84 2.50
C GLY A 8 -29.09 -20.03 1.62
N MET A 9 -29.30 -21.24 1.11
CA MET A 9 -30.46 -21.61 0.28
C MET A 9 -31.78 -21.54 1.06
N SER A 10 -31.77 -21.75 2.38
CA SER A 10 -32.92 -21.61 3.27
C SER A 10 -33.27 -20.16 3.66
N GLY A 11 -32.55 -19.17 3.12
CA GLY A 11 -32.81 -17.74 3.33
C GLY A 11 -32.03 -17.07 4.46
N ARG A 12 -31.23 -17.82 5.24
CA ARG A 12 -30.31 -17.29 6.26
C ARG A 12 -28.93 -17.00 5.68
N LEU A 13 -28.89 -16.06 4.73
CA LEU A 13 -27.66 -15.66 4.05
C LEU A 13 -26.73 -14.87 5.01
N THR A 14 -25.75 -15.51 5.61
CA THR A 14 -24.61 -14.89 6.31
C THR A 14 -23.40 -14.75 5.36
N LEU A 15 -22.39 -13.97 5.73
CA LEU A 15 -21.14 -13.86 4.96
C LEU A 15 -20.46 -15.23 4.76
N ALA A 16 -20.44 -16.09 5.78
CA ALA A 16 -19.91 -17.44 5.66
C ALA A 16 -20.72 -18.33 4.71
N SER A 17 -22.05 -18.22 4.72
CA SER A 17 -22.88 -18.95 3.75
C SER A 17 -22.74 -18.40 2.34
N ALA A 18 -22.61 -17.08 2.18
CA ALA A 18 -22.36 -16.44 0.89
C ALA A 18 -21.01 -16.91 0.33
N TYR A 19 -19.96 -16.95 1.15
CA TYR A 19 -18.68 -17.55 0.78
C TYR A 19 -18.83 -19.00 0.28
N ALA A 20 -19.51 -19.84 1.04
CA ALA A 20 -19.71 -21.24 0.68
C ALA A 20 -20.52 -21.42 -0.61
N LEU A 21 -21.52 -20.56 -0.85
CA LEU A 21 -22.30 -20.52 -2.08
C LEU A 21 -21.41 -20.10 -3.26
N GLY A 22 -20.60 -19.04 -3.12
CA GLY A 22 -19.66 -18.61 -4.15
C GLY A 22 -18.66 -19.70 -4.52
N CYS A 23 -18.08 -20.39 -3.53
CA CYS A 23 -17.21 -21.55 -3.77
C CYS A 23 -17.93 -22.62 -4.59
N SER A 24 -19.18 -22.93 -4.24
CA SER A 24 -19.98 -23.95 -4.91
C SER A 24 -20.28 -23.57 -6.36
N THR A 25 -20.58 -22.29 -6.62
CA THR A 25 -20.80 -21.75 -7.96
C THR A 25 -19.57 -21.92 -8.85
N VAL A 26 -18.39 -21.54 -8.35
CA VAL A 26 -17.14 -21.65 -9.12
C VAL A 26 -16.78 -23.12 -9.38
N VAL A 27 -16.91 -23.99 -8.37
CA VAL A 27 -16.62 -25.43 -8.51
C VAL A 27 -17.57 -26.08 -9.52
N LEU A 28 -18.87 -25.75 -9.48
CA LEU A 28 -19.85 -26.31 -10.41
C LEU A 28 -19.58 -25.85 -11.85
N ALA A 29 -19.36 -24.55 -12.05
CA ALA A 29 -19.06 -24.00 -13.37
C ALA A 29 -17.77 -24.61 -13.96
N HIS A 30 -16.75 -24.84 -13.12
CA HIS A 30 -15.52 -25.51 -13.55
C HIS A 30 -15.76 -26.98 -13.92
N ALA A 31 -16.56 -27.70 -13.15
CA ALA A 31 -16.89 -29.11 -13.41
C ALA A 31 -17.71 -29.29 -14.71
N GLU A 32 -18.58 -28.33 -15.01
CA GLU A 32 -19.41 -28.31 -16.23
C GLU A 32 -18.67 -27.74 -17.44
N GLY A 33 -17.52 -27.08 -17.25
CA GLY A 33 -16.80 -26.37 -18.29
C GLY A 33 -17.55 -25.14 -18.83
N ASP A 34 -18.47 -24.59 -18.04
CA ASP A 34 -19.40 -23.52 -18.41
C ASP A 34 -19.33 -22.37 -17.39
N GLY A 35 -18.17 -21.75 -17.28
CA GLY A 35 -17.92 -20.59 -16.41
C GLY A 35 -17.18 -19.47 -17.14
N PRO A 36 -17.37 -18.20 -16.73
CA PRO A 36 -16.62 -17.10 -17.32
C PRO A 36 -15.14 -17.20 -16.95
N GLU A 37 -14.25 -16.74 -17.85
CA GLU A 37 -12.79 -16.90 -17.71
C GLU A 37 -12.25 -16.33 -16.39
N TRP A 38 -12.84 -15.23 -15.91
CA TRP A 38 -12.42 -14.55 -14.68
C TRP A 38 -12.68 -15.35 -13.40
N TYR A 39 -13.45 -16.45 -13.44
CA TYR A 39 -13.55 -17.37 -12.29
C TYR A 39 -12.19 -17.96 -11.89
N GLY A 40 -11.21 -17.98 -12.80
CA GLY A 40 -9.85 -18.41 -12.51
C GLY A 40 -9.04 -17.43 -11.63
N ALA A 41 -9.52 -16.20 -11.43
CA ALA A 41 -8.81 -15.11 -10.75
C ALA A 41 -9.50 -14.63 -9.45
N VAL A 42 -10.50 -15.37 -8.96
CA VAL A 42 -11.27 -14.99 -7.77
C VAL A 42 -10.49 -15.15 -6.46
N ASP A 43 -10.68 -14.18 -5.56
CA ASP A 43 -10.17 -14.20 -4.19
C ASP A 43 -11.30 -14.53 -3.17
N PRO A 44 -10.99 -14.61 -1.85
CA PRO A 44 -12.02 -14.89 -0.87
C PRO A 44 -13.20 -13.91 -0.81
N LEU A 45 -12.99 -12.61 -1.06
CA LEU A 45 -14.03 -11.60 -1.05
C LEU A 45 -14.91 -11.66 -2.30
N ASP A 46 -14.32 -11.98 -3.45
CA ASP A 46 -15.06 -12.26 -4.67
C ASP A 46 -16.07 -13.38 -4.45
N LEU A 47 -15.68 -14.45 -3.75
CA LEU A 47 -16.56 -15.58 -3.45
C LEU A 47 -17.70 -15.20 -2.50
N VAL A 48 -17.43 -14.33 -1.51
CA VAL A 48 -18.49 -13.78 -0.65
C VAL A 48 -19.51 -13.02 -1.49
N PHE A 49 -19.05 -12.09 -2.33
CA PHE A 49 -19.92 -11.28 -3.15
C PHE A 49 -20.70 -12.13 -4.17
N LEU A 50 -20.01 -13.02 -4.88
CA LEU A 50 -20.61 -13.93 -5.87
C LEU A 50 -21.75 -14.75 -5.27
N GLY A 51 -21.53 -15.36 -4.09
CA GLY A 51 -22.57 -16.13 -3.43
C GLY A 51 -23.69 -15.28 -2.84
N ALA A 52 -23.41 -14.03 -2.44
CA ALA A 52 -24.44 -13.09 -1.99
C ALA A 52 -25.31 -12.56 -3.14
N ALA A 53 -24.75 -12.46 -4.34
CA ALA A 53 -25.42 -11.95 -5.53
C ALA A 53 -26.31 -12.99 -6.24
N LEU A 54 -26.20 -14.28 -5.92
CA LEU A 54 -26.99 -15.32 -6.57
C LEU A 54 -28.51 -15.02 -6.56
N PRO A 55 -29.22 -15.23 -7.68
CA PRO A 55 -28.79 -15.84 -8.95
C PRO A 55 -28.32 -14.84 -10.03
N GLU A 56 -27.91 -13.62 -9.64
CA GLU A 56 -27.50 -12.58 -10.58
C GLU A 56 -26.33 -13.03 -11.48
N ARG A 57 -26.35 -12.57 -12.74
CA ARG A 57 -25.30 -12.82 -13.72
C ARG A 57 -24.64 -11.50 -14.10
N PHE A 58 -23.32 -11.51 -14.11
CA PHE A 58 -22.49 -10.37 -14.52
C PHE A 58 -22.03 -10.57 -15.96
N ARG A 59 -21.97 -9.48 -16.73
CA ARG A 59 -21.63 -9.54 -18.15
C ARG A 59 -20.18 -9.96 -18.37
N ASP A 60 -19.28 -9.40 -17.57
CA ASP A 60 -17.83 -9.53 -17.66
C ASP A 60 -17.18 -9.30 -16.29
N ALA A 61 -15.85 -9.41 -16.22
CA ALA A 61 -15.10 -9.23 -14.98
C ALA A 61 -15.20 -7.79 -14.44
N ALA A 62 -15.37 -6.80 -15.32
CA ALA A 62 -15.47 -5.40 -14.94
C ALA A 62 -16.82 -5.07 -14.29
N ASP A 63 -17.91 -5.57 -14.85
CA ASP A 63 -19.24 -5.50 -14.26
C ASP A 63 -19.26 -6.15 -12.87
N PHE A 64 -18.67 -7.35 -12.74
CA PHE A 64 -18.52 -8.04 -11.46
C PHE A 64 -17.68 -7.24 -10.45
N GLY A 65 -16.47 -6.82 -10.82
CA GLY A 65 -15.55 -6.12 -9.92
C GLY A 65 -16.10 -4.76 -9.45
N ASN A 66 -16.76 -4.02 -10.34
CA ASN A 66 -17.42 -2.77 -9.98
C ASN A 66 -18.60 -2.99 -9.02
N ALA A 67 -19.45 -3.99 -9.29
CA ALA A 67 -20.56 -4.33 -8.42
C ALA A 67 -20.07 -4.76 -7.03
N ARG A 68 -19.03 -5.60 -6.98
CA ARG A 68 -18.37 -6.05 -5.75
C ARG A 68 -17.85 -4.87 -4.94
N THR A 69 -17.08 -3.98 -5.58
CA THR A 69 -16.50 -2.80 -4.94
C THR A 69 -17.59 -1.89 -4.36
N ALA A 70 -18.64 -1.61 -5.15
CA ALA A 70 -19.78 -0.81 -4.71
C ALA A 70 -20.51 -1.44 -3.51
N TRP A 71 -20.68 -2.78 -3.51
CA TRP A 71 -21.30 -3.50 -2.40
C TRP A 71 -20.48 -3.40 -1.12
N PHE A 72 -19.16 -3.62 -1.19
CA PHE A 72 -18.30 -3.53 0.00
C PHE A 72 -18.25 -2.11 0.57
N ARG A 73 -18.26 -1.06 -0.26
CA ARG A 73 -18.37 0.32 0.20
C ARG A 73 -19.63 0.54 1.06
N LYS A 74 -20.79 0.08 0.59
CA LYS A 74 -22.04 0.18 1.36
C LYS A 74 -22.03 -0.70 2.61
N LEU A 75 -21.47 -1.91 2.53
CA LEU A 75 -21.34 -2.79 3.70
C LEU A 75 -20.44 -2.22 4.81
N ARG A 76 -19.43 -1.42 4.45
CA ARG A 76 -18.50 -0.77 5.39
C ARG A 76 -19.20 0.09 6.43
N GLU A 77 -20.35 0.66 6.08
CA GLU A 77 -21.17 1.50 6.96
C GLU A 77 -22.12 0.71 7.85
N THR A 78 -22.06 -0.64 7.81
CA THR A 78 -23.01 -1.51 8.51
C THR A 78 -22.32 -2.38 9.57
N PRO A 79 -23.08 -2.94 10.54
CA PRO A 79 -22.55 -3.92 11.50
C PRO A 79 -22.02 -5.22 10.88
N HIS A 80 -22.18 -5.44 9.57
CA HIS A 80 -21.63 -6.61 8.88
C HIS A 80 -20.13 -6.47 8.59
N TRP A 81 -19.58 -5.25 8.64
CA TRP A 81 -18.17 -4.99 8.30
C TRP A 81 -17.18 -5.79 9.17
N GLY A 82 -17.42 -5.92 10.47
CA GLY A 82 -16.58 -6.76 11.34
C GLY A 82 -16.58 -8.26 10.94
N GLY A 83 -17.59 -8.71 10.20
CA GLY A 83 -17.60 -10.05 9.59
C GLY A 83 -16.68 -10.17 8.37
N VAL A 84 -16.56 -9.09 7.59
CA VAL A 84 -15.60 -8.99 6.47
C VAL A 84 -14.17 -9.00 7.01
N GLU A 85 -13.90 -8.19 8.03
CA GLU A 85 -12.60 -8.14 8.73
C GLU A 85 -12.20 -9.52 9.29
N CYS A 86 -13.13 -10.20 9.96
CA CYS A 86 -12.89 -11.55 10.47
C CYS A 86 -12.58 -12.54 9.35
N LEU A 87 -13.32 -12.51 8.24
CA LEU A 87 -13.08 -13.39 7.09
C LEU A 87 -11.71 -13.14 6.46
N VAL A 88 -11.34 -11.88 6.23
CA VAL A 88 -10.02 -11.51 5.67
C VAL A 88 -8.92 -11.96 6.62
N THR A 89 -9.07 -11.72 7.92
CA THR A 89 -8.10 -12.15 8.94
C THR A 89 -7.91 -13.66 8.97
N GLU A 90 -8.98 -14.44 8.91
CA GLU A 90 -8.88 -15.90 8.90
C GLU A 90 -8.30 -16.44 7.59
N ALA A 91 -8.55 -15.78 6.45
CA ALA A 91 -7.93 -16.10 5.18
C ALA A 91 -6.41 -15.84 5.19
N VAL A 92 -5.96 -14.69 5.71
CA VAL A 92 -4.52 -14.38 5.85
C VAL A 92 -3.84 -15.36 6.81
N LYS A 93 -4.43 -15.65 7.98
CA LYS A 93 -3.89 -16.63 8.93
C LYS A 93 -3.77 -18.03 8.31
N LEU A 94 -4.76 -18.45 7.52
CA LEU A 94 -4.74 -19.74 6.83
C LEU A 94 -3.64 -19.77 5.77
N SER A 95 -3.56 -18.74 4.92
CA SER A 95 -2.51 -18.56 3.92
C SER A 95 -1.12 -18.69 4.54
N LYS A 96 -0.84 -17.96 5.62
CA LYS A 96 0.44 -18.02 6.35
C LYS A 96 0.68 -19.39 6.98
N GLY A 97 -0.33 -19.96 7.66
CA GLY A 97 -0.20 -21.24 8.36
C GLY A 97 0.04 -22.45 7.45
N HIS A 98 -0.46 -22.40 6.21
CA HIS A 98 -0.34 -23.48 5.23
C HIS A 98 0.69 -23.21 4.13
N ASP A 99 1.33 -22.04 4.14
CA ASP A 99 2.21 -21.59 3.07
C ASP A 99 1.55 -21.71 1.68
N LEU A 100 0.29 -21.27 1.58
CA LEU A 100 -0.45 -21.17 0.33
C LEU A 100 -0.76 -19.70 0.01
N PRO A 101 -0.88 -19.31 -1.27
CA PRO A 101 -1.53 -18.06 -1.64
C PRO A 101 -3.00 -18.00 -1.20
N ILE A 102 -3.51 -16.80 -0.88
CA ILE A 102 -4.90 -16.60 -0.42
C ILE A 102 -5.96 -17.03 -1.45
N ASP A 103 -5.63 -16.94 -2.74
CA ASP A 103 -6.46 -17.25 -3.90
C ASP A 103 -6.12 -18.62 -4.52
N ALA A 104 -5.26 -19.41 -3.87
CA ALA A 104 -5.01 -20.78 -4.31
C ALA A 104 -6.29 -21.63 -4.11
N PRO A 105 -6.69 -22.48 -5.09
CA PRO A 105 -7.90 -23.30 -4.97
C PRO A 105 -7.97 -24.10 -3.66
N THR A 106 -6.84 -24.65 -3.21
CA THR A 106 -6.72 -25.35 -1.93
C THR A 106 -6.98 -24.44 -0.74
N ALA A 107 -6.46 -23.21 -0.75
CA ALA A 107 -6.68 -22.23 0.33
C ALA A 107 -8.15 -21.81 0.41
N LEU A 108 -8.81 -21.59 -0.73
CA LEU A 108 -10.23 -21.24 -0.80
C LEU A 108 -11.11 -22.35 -0.21
N VAL A 109 -10.83 -23.61 -0.54
CA VAL A 109 -11.58 -24.75 0.03
C VAL A 109 -11.33 -24.91 1.53
N LEU A 110 -10.08 -24.79 1.99
CA LEU A 110 -9.73 -24.88 3.41
C LEU A 110 -10.36 -23.74 4.23
N LEU A 111 -10.43 -22.54 3.66
CA LEU A 111 -11.07 -21.39 4.32
C LEU A 111 -12.53 -21.68 4.62
N ASN A 112 -13.26 -22.33 3.72
CA ASN A 112 -14.66 -22.69 3.97
C ASN A 112 -14.84 -23.55 5.23
N ALA A 113 -13.99 -24.56 5.41
CA ALA A 113 -14.01 -25.39 6.62
C ALA A 113 -13.68 -24.56 7.87
N ARG A 114 -12.71 -23.65 7.77
CA ARG A 114 -12.33 -22.75 8.86
C ARG A 114 -13.46 -21.82 9.28
N LEU A 115 -14.19 -21.23 8.33
CA LEU A 115 -15.32 -20.32 8.61
C LEU A 115 -16.49 -21.05 9.29
N GLU A 116 -16.69 -22.35 9.05
CA GLU A 116 -17.67 -23.15 9.80
C GLU A 116 -17.35 -23.22 11.30
N HIS A 117 -16.06 -23.22 11.65
CA HIS A 117 -15.58 -23.31 13.03
C HIS A 117 -15.48 -21.94 13.70
N THR A 118 -14.92 -20.94 13.01
CA THR A 118 -14.73 -19.59 13.55
C THR A 118 -16.02 -18.78 13.63
N LYS A 119 -17.06 -19.19 12.88
CA LYS A 119 -18.39 -18.56 12.87
C LYS A 119 -18.31 -17.03 12.71
N PRO A 120 -17.61 -16.52 11.68
CA PRO A 120 -17.47 -15.09 11.47
C PRO A 120 -18.86 -14.49 11.32
N ASN A 121 -19.18 -13.53 12.19
CA ASN A 121 -20.43 -12.77 12.24
C ASN A 121 -21.65 -13.53 11.68
N GLN A 122 -22.30 -14.33 12.52
CA GLN A 122 -23.49 -15.13 12.15
C GLN A 122 -24.74 -14.29 11.82
N ARG A 123 -24.61 -12.97 11.78
CA ARG A 123 -25.70 -12.07 11.40
C ARG A 123 -26.12 -12.34 9.96
N THR A 124 -27.40 -12.60 9.77
CA THR A 124 -27.99 -12.73 8.44
C THR A 124 -27.98 -11.37 7.75
N LEU A 125 -27.53 -11.34 6.50
CA LEU A 125 -27.61 -10.17 5.62
C LEU A 125 -29.09 -9.83 5.40
N ALA A 126 -29.46 -8.63 5.81
CA ALA A 126 -30.78 -8.07 5.55
C ALA A 126 -31.03 -8.00 4.03
N ALA A 127 -32.29 -8.11 3.61
CA ALA A 127 -32.64 -8.23 2.18
C ALA A 127 -32.19 -7.00 1.39
N GLU A 128 -32.29 -5.82 1.99
CA GLU A 128 -31.86 -4.52 1.49
C GLU A 128 -30.34 -4.40 1.33
N LEU A 129 -29.55 -5.22 2.05
CA LEU A 129 -28.08 -5.25 1.94
C LEU A 129 -27.59 -6.30 0.94
N ARG A 130 -28.48 -7.04 0.28
CA ARG A 130 -28.09 -8.00 -0.75
C ARG A 130 -27.73 -7.27 -2.04
N PRO A 131 -26.70 -7.72 -2.80
CA PRO A 131 -26.25 -7.06 -4.02
C PRO A 131 -27.39 -6.67 -4.98
N ALA A 132 -28.30 -7.58 -5.28
CA ALA A 132 -29.40 -7.33 -6.21
C ALA A 132 -30.32 -6.16 -5.81
N ALA A 133 -30.54 -5.95 -4.50
CA ALA A 133 -31.37 -4.87 -3.99
C ALA A 133 -30.57 -3.56 -3.80
N LEU A 134 -29.34 -3.68 -3.32
CA LEU A 134 -28.50 -2.53 -2.97
C LEU A 134 -27.91 -1.83 -4.21
N LEU A 135 -27.76 -2.57 -5.31
CA LEU A 135 -27.06 -2.13 -6.51
C LEU A 135 -27.97 -1.98 -7.74
N SER A 136 -29.30 -2.07 -7.57
CA SER A 136 -30.27 -2.04 -8.68
C SER A 136 -30.08 -0.83 -9.60
N ASP A 137 -29.82 0.34 -9.00
CA ASP A 137 -29.71 1.64 -9.66
C ASP A 137 -28.28 2.20 -9.60
N GLY A 138 -27.29 1.35 -9.36
CA GLY A 138 -25.90 1.78 -9.19
C GLY A 138 -25.30 2.33 -10.49
N ARG A 139 -24.59 3.47 -10.39
CA ARG A 139 -23.90 4.13 -11.51
C ARG A 139 -23.01 3.18 -12.32
N PHE A 140 -22.42 2.17 -11.67
CA PHE A 140 -21.53 1.23 -12.36
C PHE A 140 -22.19 0.44 -13.50
N ARG A 141 -23.52 0.27 -13.47
CA ARG A 141 -24.28 -0.45 -14.52
C ARG A 141 -24.57 0.42 -15.73
N SER A 142 -25.05 1.65 -15.50
CA SER A 142 -25.58 2.52 -16.56
C SER A 142 -24.67 3.68 -16.94
N GLY A 143 -23.63 3.97 -16.15
CA GLY A 143 -22.84 5.19 -16.29
C GLY A 143 -23.62 6.45 -15.90
N PRO A 144 -23.17 7.64 -16.32
CA PRO A 144 -23.89 8.89 -16.07
C PRO A 144 -25.25 8.93 -16.78
N PRO A 145 -26.24 9.66 -16.25
CA PRO A 145 -27.52 9.88 -16.92
C PRO A 145 -27.33 10.51 -18.31
N GLU A 146 -27.98 9.98 -19.34
CA GLU A 146 -27.86 10.48 -20.72
C GLU A 146 -28.30 11.95 -20.87
N ASP A 147 -29.22 12.39 -20.01
CA ASP A 147 -29.77 13.75 -19.94
C ASP A 147 -28.94 14.72 -19.08
N LEU A 148 -27.77 14.29 -18.58
CA LEU A 148 -26.88 15.13 -17.78
C LEU A 148 -26.55 16.44 -18.51
N VAL A 149 -26.83 17.56 -17.85
CA VAL A 149 -26.56 18.89 -18.40
C VAL A 149 -25.08 19.23 -18.21
N LEU A 150 -24.37 19.41 -19.32
CA LEU A 150 -22.95 19.79 -19.29
C LEU A 150 -22.79 21.28 -18.94
N PRO A 151 -21.80 21.65 -18.12
CA PRO A 151 -21.58 23.05 -17.74
C PRO A 151 -21.24 23.89 -18.96
N VAL A 152 -21.76 25.12 -19.02
CA VAL A 152 -21.39 26.08 -20.07
C VAL A 152 -20.02 26.68 -19.72
N PRO A 153 -19.02 26.58 -20.61
CA PRO A 153 -17.68 27.07 -20.31
C PRO A 153 -17.65 28.61 -20.27
N SER A 154 -16.93 29.17 -19.30
CA SER A 154 -16.64 30.60 -19.26
C SER A 154 -15.62 30.97 -20.34
N ALA A 155 -15.49 32.26 -20.68
CA ALA A 155 -14.45 32.73 -21.61
C ALA A 155 -13.04 32.34 -21.13
N GLU A 156 -12.78 32.41 -19.82
CA GLU A 156 -11.52 31.98 -19.21
C GLU A 156 -11.26 30.48 -19.37
N ALA A 157 -12.29 29.65 -19.22
CA ALA A 157 -12.19 28.20 -19.39
C ALA A 157 -11.89 27.83 -20.86
N VAL A 158 -12.49 28.54 -21.81
CA VAL A 158 -12.19 28.41 -23.25
C VAL A 158 -10.74 28.82 -23.55
N GLU A 159 -10.26 29.94 -23.01
CA GLU A 159 -8.86 30.35 -23.19
C GLU A 159 -7.88 29.37 -22.55
N SER A 160 -8.22 28.82 -21.37
CA SER A 160 -7.42 27.78 -20.71
C SER A 160 -7.32 26.50 -21.54
N ALA A 161 -8.41 26.09 -22.19
CA ALA A 161 -8.41 24.95 -23.11
C ALA A 161 -7.54 25.18 -24.35
N LYS A 162 -7.57 26.40 -24.92
CA LYS A 162 -6.67 26.77 -26.03
C LYS A 162 -5.20 26.74 -25.59
N LEU A 163 -4.89 27.26 -24.41
CA LEU A 163 -3.54 27.23 -23.85
C LEU A 163 -3.06 25.81 -23.60
N PHE A 164 -3.93 24.93 -23.06
CA PHE A 164 -3.64 23.52 -22.85
C PHE A 164 -3.18 22.84 -24.16
N ARG A 165 -3.85 23.14 -25.28
CA ARG A 165 -3.53 22.59 -26.59
C ARG A 165 -2.28 23.22 -27.23
N ALA A 166 -2.14 24.54 -27.12
CA ALA A 166 -1.05 25.27 -27.75
C ALA A 166 0.31 25.07 -27.06
N ARG A 167 0.30 24.72 -25.77
CA ARG A 167 1.50 24.53 -24.96
C ARG A 167 1.47 23.15 -24.29
N PRO A 168 1.76 22.08 -25.04
CA PRO A 168 1.79 20.74 -24.48
C PRO A 168 2.77 20.63 -23.31
N ASP A 169 3.83 21.45 -23.29
CA ASP A 169 4.89 21.40 -22.26
C ASP A 169 4.76 22.40 -21.10
N ALA A 170 3.76 23.29 -21.14
CA ALA A 170 3.56 24.25 -20.06
C ALA A 170 2.69 23.66 -18.94
N ARG A 171 3.12 23.86 -17.68
CA ARG A 171 2.31 23.55 -16.50
C ARG A 171 1.13 24.51 -16.42
N VAL A 172 -0.08 23.97 -16.24
CA VAL A 172 -1.35 24.70 -16.16
C VAL A 172 -2.01 24.54 -14.78
N GLY A 173 -1.58 23.57 -13.96
CA GLY A 173 -2.08 23.36 -12.60
C GLY A 173 -1.02 23.04 -11.55
N CYS A 174 -1.47 22.62 -10.36
CA CYS A 174 -0.61 22.01 -9.35
C CYS A 174 0.04 20.73 -9.89
N ARG A 175 1.22 20.38 -9.38
CA ARG A 175 1.85 19.07 -9.63
C ARG A 175 0.82 17.97 -9.31
N ASP A 176 0.67 17.00 -10.19
CA ASP A 176 -0.26 15.87 -10.06
C ASP A 176 -1.77 16.21 -10.14
N SER A 177 -2.14 17.39 -10.64
CA SER A 177 -3.55 17.71 -10.90
C SER A 177 -4.12 16.89 -12.07
N CYS A 178 -5.46 16.73 -12.12
CA CYS A 178 -6.12 15.96 -13.17
C CYS A 178 -5.83 16.51 -14.58
N VAL A 179 -5.69 17.83 -14.73
CA VAL A 179 -5.29 18.45 -15.99
C VAL A 179 -3.87 18.05 -16.43
N GLU A 180 -2.91 17.99 -15.50
CA GLU A 180 -1.55 17.52 -15.81
C GLU A 180 -1.56 16.03 -16.14
N ARG A 181 -2.31 15.23 -15.39
CA ARG A 181 -2.47 13.79 -15.66
C ARG A 181 -3.12 13.53 -17.01
N LEU A 182 -4.16 14.27 -17.38
CA LEU A 182 -4.78 14.18 -18.70
C LEU A 182 -3.77 14.49 -19.82
N ARG A 183 -2.93 15.52 -19.64
CA ARG A 183 -1.87 15.87 -20.58
C ARG A 183 -0.83 14.76 -20.71
N ASP A 184 -0.35 14.23 -19.59
CA ASP A 184 0.62 13.14 -19.59
C ASP A 184 0.05 11.91 -20.27
N GLY A 185 -1.22 11.59 -20.00
CA GLY A 185 -1.95 10.52 -20.69
C GLY A 185 -2.04 10.72 -22.20
N LEU A 186 -2.35 11.94 -22.66
CA LEU A 186 -2.40 12.23 -24.09
C LEU A 186 -1.04 12.04 -24.76
N ARG A 187 0.05 12.47 -24.10
CA ARG A 187 1.42 12.24 -24.58
C ARG A 187 1.78 10.76 -24.61
N LEU A 188 1.42 10.01 -23.57
CA LEU A 188 1.65 8.57 -23.51
C LEU A 188 0.98 7.87 -24.70
N LEU A 189 -0.30 8.19 -24.95
CA LEU A 189 -1.03 7.65 -26.10
C LEU A 189 -0.39 8.01 -27.44
N GLU A 190 0.10 9.24 -27.60
CA GLU A 190 0.85 9.65 -28.80
C GLU A 190 2.16 8.87 -28.95
N HIS A 191 2.89 8.67 -27.86
CA HIS A 191 4.17 7.96 -27.85
C HIS A 191 4.03 6.49 -28.24
N VAL A 192 2.98 5.81 -27.76
CA VAL A 192 2.69 4.42 -28.13
C VAL A 192 2.01 4.29 -29.50
N GLY A 193 1.84 5.40 -30.24
CA GLY A 193 1.20 5.41 -31.56
C GLY A 193 -0.29 5.09 -31.53
N TYR A 194 -0.95 5.25 -30.38
CA TYR A 194 -2.37 4.92 -30.22
C TYR A 194 -3.24 5.90 -31.01
N SER A 195 -3.74 5.42 -32.14
CA SER A 195 -4.66 6.17 -33.01
C SER A 195 -6.10 5.95 -32.55
N ALA A 196 -6.46 6.55 -31.41
CA ALA A 196 -7.85 6.56 -30.94
C ALA A 196 -8.77 7.26 -31.96
N PRO A 197 -10.08 6.96 -31.99
CA PRO A 197 -11.06 7.76 -32.72
C PRO A 197 -10.96 9.24 -32.32
N ASN A 198 -11.06 10.14 -33.30
CA ASN A 198 -11.16 11.58 -33.02
C ASN A 198 -12.43 11.83 -32.20
N GLY A 199 -12.29 12.32 -30.96
CA GLY A 199 -13.45 12.64 -30.11
C GLY A 199 -13.11 12.70 -28.63
N ALA A 200 -14.09 13.15 -27.83
CA ALA A 200 -13.94 13.31 -26.39
C ALA A 200 -13.56 12.01 -25.65
N PHE A 201 -13.93 10.84 -26.16
CA PHE A 201 -13.60 9.55 -25.52
C PHE A 201 -12.08 9.31 -25.38
N LYS A 202 -11.26 9.86 -26.30
CA LYS A 202 -9.79 9.82 -26.19
C LYS A 202 -9.30 10.44 -24.87
N LEU A 203 -10.01 11.43 -24.34
CA LEU A 203 -9.68 12.06 -23.06
C LEU A 203 -9.88 11.11 -21.88
N LEU A 204 -10.88 10.22 -21.95
CA LEU A 204 -11.10 9.23 -20.89
C LEU A 204 -9.98 8.19 -20.88
N ILE A 205 -9.60 7.71 -22.06
CA ILE A 205 -8.49 6.76 -22.22
C ILE A 205 -7.18 7.39 -21.72
N ALA A 206 -6.91 8.63 -22.09
CA ALA A 206 -5.72 9.36 -21.63
C ALA A 206 -5.71 9.53 -20.10
N LEU A 207 -6.84 9.95 -19.53
CA LEU A 207 -6.95 10.13 -18.08
C LEU A 207 -6.74 8.80 -17.34
N TYR A 208 -7.37 7.71 -17.81
CA TYR A 208 -7.16 6.36 -17.27
C TYR A 208 -5.69 5.92 -17.38
N ALA A 209 -5.06 6.09 -18.54
CA ALA A 209 -3.68 5.70 -18.78
C ALA A 209 -2.69 6.40 -17.83
N ALA A 210 -2.95 7.66 -17.48
CA ALA A 210 -2.07 8.44 -16.61
C ALA A 210 -2.33 8.28 -15.11
N LEU A 211 -3.55 7.85 -14.74
CA LEU A 211 -3.96 7.72 -13.33
C LEU A 211 -3.92 6.29 -12.82
N VAL A 212 -4.22 5.30 -13.67
CA VAL A 212 -4.60 3.95 -13.22
C VAL A 212 -3.84 2.84 -13.94
N ALA A 213 -3.66 2.97 -15.26
CA ALA A 213 -3.12 1.88 -16.06
C ALA A 213 -1.73 1.45 -15.60
N SER A 214 -1.50 0.14 -15.56
CA SER A 214 -0.15 -0.41 -15.38
C SER A 214 0.62 -0.42 -16.70
N ASN A 215 1.96 -0.42 -16.63
CA ASN A 215 2.83 -0.44 -17.82
C ASN A 215 2.66 -1.69 -18.69
N ASP A 216 2.13 -2.77 -18.12
CA ASP A 216 1.99 -4.06 -18.80
C ASP A 216 0.59 -4.23 -19.45
N GLU A 217 -0.28 -3.23 -19.38
CA GLU A 217 -1.62 -3.32 -19.96
C GLU A 217 -1.59 -3.26 -21.50
N PRO A 218 -2.25 -4.22 -22.20
CA PRO A 218 -2.36 -4.16 -23.65
C PRO A 218 -3.11 -2.90 -24.11
N VAL A 219 -2.54 -2.19 -25.08
CA VAL A 219 -3.06 -0.92 -25.60
C VAL A 219 -4.49 -1.08 -26.15
N GLU A 220 -4.81 -2.24 -26.72
CA GLU A 220 -6.12 -2.57 -27.29
C GLU A 220 -7.22 -2.66 -26.23
N GLN A 221 -6.86 -2.91 -24.97
CA GLN A 221 -7.82 -3.02 -23.86
C GLN A 221 -8.11 -1.69 -23.18
N LEU A 222 -7.29 -0.65 -23.41
CA LEU A 222 -7.43 0.65 -22.74
C LEU A 222 -8.82 1.28 -22.89
N PRO A 223 -9.52 1.21 -24.05
CA PRO A 223 -10.89 1.72 -24.17
C PRO A 223 -11.88 1.09 -23.20
N ALA A 224 -11.90 -0.24 -23.14
CA ALA A 224 -12.82 -0.98 -22.31
C ALA A 224 -12.49 -0.79 -20.82
N ARG A 225 -11.20 -0.79 -20.47
CA ARG A 225 -10.73 -0.59 -19.10
C ARG A 225 -10.98 0.84 -18.60
N ALA A 226 -10.77 1.85 -19.45
CA ALA A 226 -11.07 3.23 -19.10
C ALA A 226 -12.57 3.44 -18.81
N LEU A 227 -13.46 2.81 -19.59
CA LEU A 227 -14.90 2.85 -19.35
C LEU A 227 -15.28 2.11 -18.06
N ALA A 228 -14.73 0.92 -17.84
CA ALA A 228 -14.94 0.12 -16.65
C ALA A 228 -14.52 0.87 -15.37
N TRP A 229 -13.32 1.44 -15.36
CA TRP A 229 -12.81 2.28 -14.29
C TRP A 229 -13.75 3.46 -14.03
N ALA A 230 -14.08 4.22 -15.09
CA ALA A 230 -14.95 5.38 -14.96
C ALA A 230 -16.30 5.03 -14.35
N HIS A 231 -16.90 3.89 -14.70
CA HIS A 231 -18.17 3.40 -14.16
C HIS A 231 -18.10 3.00 -12.69
N GLY A 232 -16.99 2.40 -12.23
CA GLY A 232 -16.85 1.90 -10.86
C GLY A 232 -16.33 2.92 -9.82
N LEU A 233 -16.04 4.15 -10.25
CA LEU A 233 -15.72 5.25 -9.33
C LEU A 233 -16.84 5.45 -8.30
N ASP A 234 -16.44 5.79 -7.07
CA ASP A 234 -17.38 6.13 -6.01
C ASP A 234 -18.21 7.36 -6.41
N GLU A 235 -19.50 7.35 -6.10
CA GLU A 235 -20.40 8.49 -6.30
C GLU A 235 -19.94 9.73 -5.53
N ALA A 236 -19.23 9.54 -4.41
CA ALA A 236 -18.62 10.63 -3.64
C ALA A 236 -17.31 11.16 -4.25
N SER A 237 -16.78 10.53 -5.30
CA SER A 237 -15.49 10.91 -5.89
C SER A 237 -15.53 12.29 -6.55
N SER A 238 -14.50 13.09 -6.27
CA SER A 238 -14.30 14.38 -6.92
C SER A 238 -14.05 14.29 -8.43
N LEU A 239 -13.71 13.10 -8.95
CA LEU A 239 -13.53 12.85 -10.37
C LEU A 239 -14.85 12.67 -11.13
N ILE A 240 -15.96 12.36 -10.45
CA ILE A 240 -17.26 12.10 -11.10
C ILE A 240 -17.65 13.21 -12.10
N PRO A 241 -17.61 14.51 -11.75
CA PRO A 241 -17.94 15.56 -12.71
C PRO A 241 -17.03 15.60 -13.94
N VAL A 242 -15.76 15.22 -13.79
CA VAL A 242 -14.76 15.19 -14.87
C VAL A 242 -15.03 14.03 -15.81
N VAL A 243 -15.14 12.80 -15.28
CA VAL A 243 -15.36 11.60 -16.10
C VAL A 243 -16.73 11.62 -16.78
N ASP A 244 -17.77 12.05 -16.06
CA ASP A 244 -19.13 12.10 -16.60
C ASP A 244 -19.24 13.13 -17.72
N THR A 245 -18.56 14.28 -17.57
CA THR A 245 -18.49 15.28 -18.65
C THR A 245 -17.81 14.71 -19.89
N ILE A 246 -16.71 13.96 -19.74
CA ILE A 246 -16.01 13.32 -20.87
C ILE A 246 -16.91 12.27 -21.53
N MET A 247 -17.57 11.42 -20.75
CA MET A 247 -18.43 10.36 -21.26
C MET A 247 -19.64 10.91 -22.00
N ILE A 248 -20.34 11.89 -21.43
CA ILE A 248 -21.49 12.53 -22.07
C ILE A 248 -21.06 13.36 -23.28
N ALA A 249 -19.90 14.02 -23.23
CA ALA A 249 -19.32 14.69 -24.39
C ALA A 249 -19.04 13.70 -25.53
N ALA A 250 -18.54 12.49 -25.21
CA ALA A 250 -18.30 11.45 -26.21
C ALA A 250 -19.62 10.93 -26.84
N VAL A 251 -20.65 10.69 -26.03
CA VAL A 251 -21.99 10.29 -26.53
C VAL A 251 -22.60 11.38 -27.42
N ARG A 252 -22.37 12.66 -27.10
CA ARG A 252 -22.87 13.81 -27.86
C ARG A 252 -21.93 14.26 -28.99
N ASP A 253 -20.90 13.46 -29.31
CA ASP A 253 -19.91 13.73 -30.37
C ASP A 253 -19.28 15.13 -30.28
N LEU A 254 -19.02 15.60 -29.06
CA LEU A 254 -18.30 16.85 -28.84
C LEU A 254 -16.82 16.66 -29.15
N ASP A 255 -16.23 17.70 -29.73
CA ASP A 255 -14.80 17.74 -29.97
C ASP A 255 -14.00 17.88 -28.65
N ILE A 256 -12.70 17.58 -28.75
CA ILE A 256 -11.77 17.59 -27.60
C ILE A 256 -11.68 18.99 -26.97
N GLU A 257 -11.64 20.06 -27.75
CA GLU A 257 -11.44 21.42 -27.26
C GLU A 257 -12.69 21.93 -26.52
N SER A 258 -13.86 21.68 -27.10
CA SER A 258 -15.15 21.92 -26.46
C SER A 258 -15.28 21.15 -25.14
N THR A 259 -14.79 19.91 -25.10
CA THR A 259 -14.83 19.08 -23.89
C THR A 259 -13.89 19.61 -22.82
N ILE A 260 -12.62 19.88 -23.16
CA ILE A 260 -11.62 20.42 -22.22
C ILE A 260 -12.07 21.78 -21.69
N SER A 261 -12.66 22.65 -22.51
CA SER A 261 -13.22 23.93 -22.07
C SER A 261 -14.25 23.76 -20.96
N ARG A 262 -15.08 22.71 -21.04
CA ARG A 262 -16.05 22.36 -19.98
C ARG A 262 -15.36 21.79 -18.74
N LEU A 263 -14.31 20.99 -18.90
CA LEU A 263 -13.55 20.46 -17.77
C LEU A 263 -12.89 21.55 -16.92
N PHE A 264 -12.39 22.62 -17.56
CA PHE A 264 -11.85 23.79 -16.85
C PHE A 264 -12.88 24.55 -16.00
N THR A 265 -14.18 24.24 -16.09
CA THR A 265 -15.18 24.80 -15.17
C THR A 265 -15.20 24.12 -13.80
N PHE A 266 -14.61 22.92 -13.67
CA PHE A 266 -14.62 22.16 -12.43
C PHE A 266 -13.36 22.41 -11.60
N PRO A 267 -13.49 22.79 -10.32
CA PRO A 267 -12.34 22.87 -9.42
C PRO A 267 -11.62 21.52 -9.25
N SER A 268 -12.34 20.39 -9.36
CA SER A 268 -11.74 19.05 -9.27
C SER A 268 -10.78 18.74 -10.42
N PHE A 269 -10.98 19.33 -11.60
CA PHE A 269 -10.07 19.15 -12.73
C PHE A 269 -8.69 19.79 -12.49
N LEU A 270 -8.65 20.83 -11.66
CA LEU A 270 -7.42 21.55 -11.28
C LEU A 270 -6.76 21.00 -10.01
N ARG A 271 -7.37 19.99 -9.38
CA ARG A 271 -6.87 19.34 -8.15
C ARG A 271 -6.34 17.94 -8.46
N SER A 272 -5.55 17.39 -7.54
CA SER A 272 -5.09 16.02 -7.61
C SER A 272 -6.25 15.05 -7.35
N ALA A 273 -6.32 13.97 -8.14
CA ALA A 273 -7.22 12.87 -7.89
C ALA A 273 -6.89 12.21 -6.54
N SER A 274 -7.90 11.68 -5.85
CA SER A 274 -7.64 10.94 -4.62
C SER A 274 -6.85 9.65 -4.92
N ARG A 275 -6.14 9.10 -3.93
CA ARG A 275 -5.46 7.81 -4.09
C ARG A 275 -6.43 6.66 -4.34
N GLU A 276 -7.67 6.77 -3.90
CA GLU A 276 -8.69 5.74 -4.14
C GLU A 276 -9.11 5.74 -5.61
N ASP A 277 -9.31 6.91 -6.21
CA ASP A 277 -9.69 7.05 -7.61
C ASP A 277 -8.62 6.57 -8.60
N GLN A 278 -7.37 6.54 -8.16
CA GLN A 278 -6.21 6.09 -8.96
C GLN A 278 -6.04 4.57 -8.94
N ARG A 279 -6.90 3.82 -8.22
CA ARG A 279 -6.81 2.36 -8.12
C ARG A 279 -7.65 1.69 -9.18
N TRP A 280 -7.12 0.60 -9.73
CA TRP A 280 -7.91 -0.33 -10.52
C TRP A 280 -8.82 -1.17 -9.61
N HIS A 281 -10.12 -1.13 -9.87
CA HIS A 281 -11.15 -1.82 -9.08
C HIS A 281 -12.09 -2.70 -9.93
N SER A 282 -12.00 -2.64 -11.26
CA SER A 282 -12.94 -3.27 -12.18
C SER A 282 -12.49 -4.68 -12.62
N ASP A 283 -12.01 -5.48 -11.69
CA ASP A 283 -11.65 -6.88 -11.94
C ASP A 283 -11.85 -7.73 -10.69
N SER A 284 -11.88 -9.05 -10.84
CA SER A 284 -11.76 -9.98 -9.71
C SER A 284 -10.39 -9.84 -9.03
N GLY A 285 -10.31 -10.13 -7.73
CA GLY A 285 -9.05 -10.20 -7.02
C GLY A 285 -8.45 -8.86 -6.57
N THR A 286 -9.15 -7.73 -6.74
CA THR A 286 -8.55 -6.39 -6.52
C THR A 286 -8.68 -5.86 -5.10
N ASP A 287 -9.73 -6.25 -4.35
CA ASP A 287 -10.05 -5.61 -3.06
C ASP A 287 -9.43 -6.32 -1.86
N PHE A 288 -9.19 -7.65 -1.92
CA PHE A 288 -8.75 -8.41 -0.76
C PHE A 288 -7.44 -7.91 -0.19
N VAL A 289 -6.43 -7.69 -1.04
CA VAL A 289 -5.12 -7.22 -0.59
C VAL A 289 -5.25 -5.88 0.13
N ILE A 290 -5.98 -4.93 -0.46
CA ILE A 290 -6.18 -3.59 0.10
C ILE A 290 -6.83 -3.68 1.48
N LEU A 291 -7.93 -4.43 1.59
CA LEU A 291 -8.66 -4.58 2.85
C LEU A 291 -7.84 -5.31 3.91
N ALA A 292 -7.06 -6.32 3.53
CA ALA A 292 -6.16 -6.98 4.46
C ALA A 292 -5.10 -6.01 5.03
N LEU A 293 -4.50 -5.16 4.19
CA LEU A 293 -3.57 -4.14 4.68
C LEU A 293 -4.29 -3.10 5.57
N GLU A 294 -5.50 -2.67 5.20
CA GLU A 294 -6.32 -1.77 6.02
C GLU A 294 -6.70 -2.38 7.38
N PHE A 295 -6.86 -3.70 7.47
CA PHE A 295 -7.08 -4.44 8.71
C PHE A 295 -5.79 -4.78 9.48
N GLY A 296 -4.67 -4.13 9.15
CA GLY A 296 -3.41 -4.26 9.90
C GLY A 296 -2.55 -5.46 9.51
N HIS A 297 -2.87 -6.20 8.44
CA HIS A 297 -2.00 -7.28 7.99
C HIS A 297 -0.78 -6.70 7.26
N SER A 298 0.43 -7.01 7.73
CA SER A 298 1.67 -6.46 7.13
C SER A 298 2.06 -7.08 5.78
N ALA A 299 1.48 -8.22 5.40
CA ALA A 299 1.75 -8.88 4.13
C ALA A 299 0.62 -9.80 3.70
N VAL A 300 0.39 -9.86 2.38
CA VAL A 300 -0.60 -10.72 1.73
C VAL A 300 0.02 -11.33 0.49
N ARG A 301 -0.10 -12.65 0.34
CA ARG A 301 0.38 -13.36 -0.84
C ARG A 301 -0.79 -13.90 -1.66
N SER A 302 -0.88 -13.47 -2.91
CA SER A 302 -1.70 -14.09 -3.95
C SER A 302 -0.82 -14.95 -4.88
N ARG A 303 -1.44 -15.66 -5.83
CA ARG A 303 -0.70 -16.48 -6.81
C ARG A 303 0.21 -15.64 -7.70
N ASP A 304 -0.21 -14.41 -8.02
CA ASP A 304 0.51 -13.53 -8.94
C ASP A 304 1.58 -12.70 -8.25
N ARG A 305 1.37 -12.33 -6.98
CA ARG A 305 2.24 -11.41 -6.26
C ARG A 305 2.14 -11.53 -4.74
N GLU A 306 3.20 -11.07 -4.09
CA GLU A 306 3.17 -10.76 -2.66
C GLU A 306 3.19 -9.24 -2.48
N VAL A 307 2.27 -8.72 -1.68
CA VAL A 307 2.17 -7.30 -1.35
C VAL A 307 2.43 -7.15 0.13
N MET A 308 3.32 -6.22 0.46
CA MET A 308 3.72 -5.93 1.83
C MET A 308 3.38 -4.48 2.18
N SER A 309 2.87 -4.26 3.37
CA SER A 309 2.83 -2.92 3.95
C SER A 309 4.25 -2.54 4.36
N LEU A 310 4.67 -1.34 3.97
CA LEU A 310 5.93 -0.77 4.42
C LEU A 310 5.69 -0.05 5.76
N GLY A 311 6.58 -0.30 6.72
CA GLY A 311 6.60 0.43 7.98
C GLY A 311 6.79 1.94 7.75
N PRO A 312 6.40 2.79 8.71
CA PRO A 312 6.49 4.23 8.58
C PRO A 312 7.93 4.69 8.35
N ILE A 313 8.92 4.08 9.03
CA ILE A 313 10.35 4.38 8.85
C ILE A 313 10.79 3.96 7.44
N THR A 314 10.52 2.73 7.03
CA THR A 314 10.83 2.28 5.66
C THR A 314 10.20 3.19 4.58
N SER A 315 8.97 3.66 4.79
CA SER A 315 8.30 4.58 3.86
C SER A 315 9.01 5.93 3.75
N ILE A 316 9.43 6.53 4.85
CA ILE A 316 10.18 7.80 4.81
C ILE A 316 11.60 7.61 4.25
N SER A 317 12.23 6.44 4.48
CA SER A 317 13.51 6.06 3.88
C SER A 317 13.44 5.95 2.36
N LEU A 318 12.41 5.31 1.81
CA LEU A 318 12.21 5.24 0.36
C LEU A 318 12.04 6.62 -0.27
N LYS A 319 11.31 7.53 0.39
CA LYS A 319 11.20 8.92 -0.09
C LYS A 319 12.54 9.66 -0.05
N SER A 320 13.46 9.30 0.85
CA SER A 320 14.84 9.83 0.86
C SER A 320 15.58 9.37 -0.38
N LEU A 321 15.53 8.07 -0.68
CA LEU A 321 16.15 7.49 -1.87
C LEU A 321 15.58 8.08 -3.18
N GLU A 322 14.26 8.30 -3.24
CA GLU A 322 13.64 8.99 -4.38
C GLU A 322 14.21 10.40 -4.58
N ARG A 323 14.47 11.15 -3.50
CA ARG A 323 15.07 12.49 -3.57
C ARG A 323 16.52 12.46 -4.01
N GLU A 324 17.29 11.51 -3.48
CA GLU A 324 18.68 11.30 -3.90
C GLU A 324 18.75 10.97 -5.39
N PHE A 325 17.89 10.04 -5.85
CA PHE A 325 17.75 9.72 -7.26
C PHE A 325 17.40 10.96 -8.10
N GLU A 326 16.40 11.75 -7.67
CA GLU A 326 16.00 12.99 -8.36
C GLU A 326 17.16 14.00 -8.45
N ALA A 327 17.94 14.15 -7.37
CA ALA A 327 19.07 15.06 -7.31
C ALA A 327 20.22 14.63 -8.24
N GLU A 328 20.51 13.32 -8.31
CA GLU A 328 21.57 12.78 -9.16
C GLU A 328 21.19 12.76 -10.64
N ARG A 329 19.94 12.39 -10.95
CA ARG A 329 19.48 12.17 -12.33
C ARG A 329 18.82 13.39 -12.95
N GLY A 330 18.47 14.42 -12.16
CA GLY A 330 17.82 15.63 -12.62
C GLY A 330 16.39 15.43 -13.12
N ARG A 331 15.78 14.27 -12.83
CA ARG A 331 14.40 13.94 -13.18
C ARG A 331 13.74 13.07 -12.10
N PRO A 332 12.40 13.10 -11.97
CA PRO A 332 11.65 12.16 -11.14
C PRO A 332 11.99 10.71 -11.44
N MET A 333 11.91 9.87 -10.41
CA MET A 333 11.97 8.41 -10.55
C MET A 333 10.74 7.93 -11.32
N GLU A 334 10.97 7.10 -12.33
CA GLU A 334 9.95 6.49 -13.18
C GLU A 334 9.87 4.98 -12.92
N PRO A 335 8.70 4.34 -13.16
CA PRO A 335 8.59 2.90 -13.05
C PRO A 335 9.62 2.15 -13.91
N GLY A 336 10.34 1.22 -13.32
CA GLY A 336 11.41 0.46 -13.98
C GLY A 336 12.81 1.08 -13.82
N ASP A 337 12.90 2.30 -13.27
CA ASP A 337 14.18 2.82 -12.81
C ASP A 337 14.76 1.93 -11.72
N ARG A 338 16.05 1.63 -11.84
CA ARG A 338 16.77 0.92 -10.79
C ARG A 338 17.09 1.91 -9.68
N VAL A 339 16.44 1.71 -8.54
CA VAL A 339 16.74 2.45 -7.30
C VAL A 339 18.17 2.18 -6.83
N PHE A 340 18.63 0.94 -7.02
CA PHE A 340 19.99 0.52 -6.69
C PHE A 340 20.71 -0.01 -7.93
N SER A 341 21.90 0.51 -8.18
CA SER A 341 22.87 -0.06 -9.10
C SER A 341 23.47 -1.36 -8.52
N ALA A 342 24.13 -2.15 -9.37
CA ALA A 342 24.85 -3.34 -8.90
C ALA A 342 26.03 -2.98 -7.98
N ASP A 343 26.57 -1.78 -8.10
CA ASP A 343 27.61 -1.27 -7.20
C ASP A 343 26.99 -0.82 -5.88
N ASP A 344 25.82 -0.17 -5.90
CA ASP A 344 25.09 0.24 -4.69
C ASP A 344 24.72 -0.97 -3.82
N VAL A 345 24.27 -2.07 -4.44
CA VAL A 345 23.99 -3.33 -3.72
C VAL A 345 25.26 -3.91 -3.10
N ARG A 346 26.41 -3.80 -3.80
CA ARG A 346 27.69 -4.28 -3.29
C ARG A 346 28.17 -3.43 -2.11
N GLU A 347 28.04 -2.11 -2.20
CA GLU A 347 28.36 -1.17 -1.13
C GLU A 347 27.47 -1.38 0.09
N LEU A 348 26.16 -1.58 -0.12
CA LEU A 348 25.22 -1.89 0.96
C LEU A 348 25.56 -3.20 1.66
N ASN A 349 25.93 -4.25 0.91
CA ASN A 349 26.37 -5.51 1.49
C ASN A 349 27.67 -5.37 2.29
N ALA A 350 28.63 -4.59 1.79
CA ALA A 350 29.88 -4.31 2.51
C ALA A 350 29.65 -3.47 3.78
N GLU A 351 28.72 -2.51 3.74
CA GLU A 351 28.31 -1.74 4.91
C GLU A 351 27.61 -2.63 5.93
N MET A 352 26.72 -3.53 5.48
CA MET A 352 26.05 -4.50 6.35
C MET A 352 27.04 -5.46 7.01
N GLU A 353 28.02 -5.97 6.27
CA GLU A 353 29.11 -6.81 6.80
C GLU A 353 29.88 -6.08 7.89
N LYS A 354 30.27 -4.82 7.65
CA LYS A 354 30.95 -4.00 8.66
C LYS A 354 30.08 -3.76 9.90
N MET A 355 28.78 -3.53 9.72
CA MET A 355 27.84 -3.36 10.84
C MET A 355 27.68 -4.65 11.65
N PHE A 356 27.66 -5.81 10.99
CA PHE A 356 27.60 -7.11 11.66
C PHE A 356 28.85 -7.35 12.50
N GLU A 357 30.03 -7.01 11.97
CA GLU A 357 31.29 -7.07 12.71
C GLU A 357 31.29 -6.13 13.93
N LEU A 358 30.87 -4.87 13.74
CA LEU A 358 30.83 -3.86 14.80
C LEU A 358 29.85 -4.24 15.92
N ALA A 359 28.67 -4.73 15.57
CA ALA A 359 27.67 -5.21 16.52
C ALA A 359 28.02 -6.57 17.12
N ARG A 360 29.10 -7.22 16.63
CA ARG A 360 29.51 -8.57 17.02
C ARG A 360 28.38 -9.58 16.85
N ILE A 361 27.71 -9.52 15.71
CA ILE A 361 26.76 -10.55 15.28
C ILE A 361 27.50 -11.88 15.18
N HIS A 362 26.88 -12.94 15.67
CA HIS A 362 27.48 -14.27 15.65
C HIS A 362 27.86 -14.68 14.22
N PRO A 363 29.06 -15.22 13.99
CA PRO A 363 29.52 -15.59 12.65
C PRO A 363 28.56 -16.49 11.86
N ALA A 364 27.84 -17.39 12.54
CA ALA A 364 26.80 -18.23 11.94
C ALA A 364 25.65 -17.42 11.29
N TRP A 365 25.19 -16.34 11.94
CA TRP A 365 24.15 -15.45 11.38
C TRP A 365 24.71 -14.64 10.20
N SER A 366 25.92 -14.10 10.36
CA SER A 366 26.61 -13.38 9.29
C SER A 366 26.83 -14.27 8.06
N ASN A 367 27.20 -15.53 8.27
CA ASN A 367 27.40 -16.51 7.21
C ASN A 367 26.08 -16.84 6.48
N ALA A 368 25.02 -17.08 7.26
CA ALA A 368 23.70 -17.37 6.71
C ALA A 368 23.22 -16.26 5.77
N TYR A 369 23.34 -15.00 6.20
CA TYR A 369 22.93 -13.87 5.38
C TYR A 369 23.89 -13.56 4.22
N LEU A 370 25.18 -13.36 4.50
CA LEU A 370 26.14 -12.82 3.53
C LEU A 370 26.64 -13.86 2.53
N ARG A 371 26.66 -15.15 2.89
CA ARG A 371 27.24 -16.21 2.04
C ARG A 371 26.20 -17.15 1.47
N ASP A 372 25.26 -17.59 2.31
CA ASP A 372 24.24 -18.54 1.91
C ASP A 372 22.98 -17.86 1.35
N ASN A 373 22.92 -16.52 1.41
CA ASN A 373 21.76 -15.69 1.04
C ASN A 373 20.47 -16.14 1.75
N ALA A 374 20.59 -16.70 2.95
CA ALA A 374 19.45 -17.06 3.77
C ALA A 374 18.81 -15.78 4.33
N PRO A 375 17.48 -15.64 4.25
CA PRO A 375 16.78 -14.48 4.78
C PRO A 375 16.96 -14.38 6.29
N LEU A 376 17.24 -13.18 6.78
CA LEU A 376 17.28 -12.90 8.23
C LEU A 376 15.86 -12.88 8.81
N PRO A 377 15.72 -13.12 10.13
CA PRO A 377 14.46 -12.83 10.82
C PRO A 377 14.13 -11.33 10.67
N ARG A 378 12.84 -11.02 10.62
CA ARG A 378 12.32 -9.66 10.75
C ARG A 378 12.65 -9.12 12.13
N LEU A 379 12.48 -7.81 12.32
CA LEU A 379 12.77 -7.17 13.61
C LEU A 379 11.90 -7.71 14.76
N ASP A 380 10.70 -8.24 14.49
CA ASP A 380 9.85 -8.94 15.46
C ASP A 380 10.30 -10.40 15.74
N GLY A 381 11.38 -10.87 15.12
CA GLY A 381 11.90 -12.25 15.21
C GLY A 381 11.18 -13.26 14.30
N SER A 382 10.12 -12.85 13.61
CA SER A 382 9.39 -13.72 12.69
C SER A 382 10.10 -13.85 11.34
N PHE A 383 9.75 -14.89 10.59
CA PHE A 383 10.17 -15.05 9.19
C PHE A 383 8.96 -14.92 8.27
N ARG A 384 9.18 -14.49 7.02
CA ARG A 384 8.07 -14.32 6.06
C ARG A 384 7.39 -15.64 5.76
N ALA A 385 8.19 -16.67 5.47
CA ALA A 385 7.71 -18.03 5.30
C ALA A 385 8.35 -18.99 6.31
N LYS A 386 7.68 -20.13 6.51
CA LYS A 386 8.26 -21.25 7.26
C LYS A 386 9.54 -21.77 6.59
N LYS A 387 9.58 -21.74 5.25
CA LYS A 387 10.76 -22.11 4.46
C LYS A 387 11.94 -21.19 4.74
N ASP A 388 11.73 -19.88 4.77
CA ASP A 388 12.78 -18.89 5.09
C ASP A 388 13.41 -19.18 6.46
N ARG A 389 12.58 -19.47 7.45
CA ARG A 389 13.05 -19.89 8.78
C ARG A 389 13.86 -21.17 8.71
N GLN A 390 13.41 -22.15 7.94
CA GLN A 390 14.11 -23.42 7.78
C GLN A 390 15.46 -23.22 7.09
N ASP A 391 15.49 -22.52 5.96
CA ASP A 391 16.70 -22.23 5.19
C ASP A 391 17.74 -21.49 6.04
N PHE A 392 17.28 -20.51 6.83
CA PHE A 392 18.12 -19.80 7.82
C PHE A 392 18.68 -20.72 8.90
N LEU A 393 17.83 -21.50 9.58
CA LEU A 393 18.26 -22.40 10.64
C LEU A 393 19.19 -23.51 10.14
N GLU A 394 18.94 -24.05 8.94
CA GLU A 394 19.81 -25.03 8.29
C GLU A 394 21.18 -24.44 7.95
N SER A 395 21.24 -23.19 7.50
CA SER A 395 22.51 -22.50 7.25
C SER A 395 23.31 -22.28 8.55
N VAL A 396 22.64 -21.80 9.60
CA VAL A 396 23.25 -21.66 10.93
C VAL A 396 23.77 -23.00 11.45
N GLU A 397 22.98 -24.07 11.34
CA GLU A 397 23.39 -25.41 11.76
C GLU A 397 24.60 -25.94 10.97
N LYS A 398 24.59 -25.78 9.63
CA LYS A 398 25.74 -26.14 8.77
C LYS A 398 27.01 -25.41 9.20
N TYR A 399 26.90 -24.12 9.55
CA TYR A 399 28.02 -23.34 10.03
C TYR A 399 28.58 -23.90 11.35
N ILE A 400 27.72 -24.17 12.34
CA ILE A 400 28.14 -24.69 13.65
C ILE A 400 28.78 -26.07 13.53
N ILE A 401 28.25 -26.95 12.67
CA ILE A 401 28.87 -28.26 12.39
C ILE A 401 30.27 -28.10 11.80
N ALA A 402 30.46 -27.14 10.90
CA ALA A 402 31.77 -26.86 10.30
C ALA A 402 32.77 -26.21 11.27
N HIS A 403 32.28 -25.60 12.37
CA HIS A 403 33.07 -24.86 13.34
C HIS A 403 32.81 -25.36 14.79
N PRO A 404 33.19 -26.61 15.12
CA PRO A 404 32.84 -27.24 16.41
C PRO A 404 33.47 -26.58 17.65
N GLY A 405 34.37 -25.60 17.47
CA GLY A 405 34.96 -24.81 18.55
C GLY A 405 34.17 -23.55 18.92
N GLU A 406 33.14 -23.21 18.14
CA GLU A 406 32.28 -22.05 18.39
C GLU A 406 31.00 -22.49 19.12
N ALA A 407 30.56 -21.67 20.08
CA ALA A 407 29.29 -21.91 20.75
C ALA A 407 28.12 -21.65 19.77
N PRO A 408 26.99 -22.35 19.89
CA PRO A 408 25.79 -22.00 19.13
C PRO A 408 25.34 -20.55 19.43
N PRO A 409 24.78 -19.84 18.45
CA PRO A 409 24.29 -18.48 18.66
C PRO A 409 23.12 -18.46 19.65
N ASP A 410 23.11 -17.47 20.54
CA ASP A 410 21.91 -17.09 21.28
C ASP A 410 21.02 -16.24 20.38
N HIS A 411 20.00 -16.87 19.79
CA HIS A 411 19.15 -16.22 18.79
C HIS A 411 18.44 -14.95 19.31
N ASP A 412 18.09 -14.88 20.59
CA ASP A 412 17.42 -13.70 21.16
C ASP A 412 18.42 -12.55 21.30
N SER A 413 19.65 -12.86 21.73
CA SER A 413 20.74 -11.87 21.78
C SER A 413 21.12 -11.37 20.39
N GLU A 414 21.23 -12.26 19.41
CA GLU A 414 21.54 -11.89 18.02
C GLU A 414 20.43 -11.05 17.38
N LEU A 415 19.16 -11.34 17.69
CA LEU A 415 18.02 -10.52 17.25
C LEU A 415 18.07 -9.11 17.86
N ALA A 416 18.41 -8.98 19.13
CA ALA A 416 18.57 -7.67 19.78
C ALA A 416 19.69 -6.84 19.14
N LYS A 417 20.82 -7.46 18.76
CA LYS A 417 21.89 -6.80 18.01
C LYS A 417 21.43 -6.36 16.61
N LEU A 418 20.68 -7.21 15.91
CA LEU A 418 20.12 -6.88 14.59
C LEU A 418 19.16 -5.67 14.66
N ARG A 419 18.31 -5.61 15.69
CA ARG A 419 17.48 -4.43 15.99
C ARG A 419 18.33 -3.17 16.20
N GLY A 420 19.42 -3.29 16.95
CA GLY A 420 20.36 -2.18 17.16
C GLY A 420 21.04 -1.70 15.87
N ILE A 421 21.40 -2.61 14.97
CA ILE A 421 21.93 -2.25 13.64
C ILE A 421 20.88 -1.45 12.85
N SER A 422 19.64 -1.93 12.81
CA SER A 422 18.55 -1.25 12.11
C SER A 422 18.32 0.17 12.67
N ALA A 423 18.25 0.32 13.99
CA ALA A 423 18.07 1.61 14.63
C ALA A 423 19.25 2.56 14.37
N MET A 424 20.49 2.05 14.40
CA MET A 424 21.67 2.84 14.08
C MET A 424 21.67 3.32 12.62
N MET A 425 21.24 2.49 11.67
CA MET A 425 21.07 2.91 10.28
C MET A 425 20.05 4.05 10.16
N THR A 426 18.92 3.95 10.88
CA THR A 426 17.92 5.03 10.96
C THR A 426 18.51 6.33 11.51
N VAL A 427 19.30 6.28 12.59
CA VAL A 427 19.99 7.46 13.13
C VAL A 427 20.95 8.05 12.10
N ARG A 428 21.74 7.22 11.40
CA ARG A 428 22.66 7.68 10.35
C ARG A 428 21.94 8.32 9.16
N MET A 429 20.74 7.86 8.81
CA MET A 429 19.91 8.52 7.79
C MET A 429 19.44 9.90 8.26
N ALA A 430 19.07 10.05 9.54
CA ALA A 430 18.70 11.35 10.11
C ALA A 430 19.86 12.36 10.16
N ILE A 431 21.12 11.89 10.15
CA ILE A 431 22.31 12.74 9.98
C ILE A 431 22.46 13.24 8.53
N LYS A 432 22.13 12.39 7.55
CA LYS A 432 22.41 12.64 6.12
C LYS A 432 21.28 13.38 5.39
N ASP A 433 20.02 13.15 5.75
CA ASP A 433 18.86 13.75 5.06
C ASP A 433 18.07 14.69 5.98
N ASP A 434 18.18 16.00 5.71
CA ASP A 434 17.47 17.08 6.40
C ASP A 434 15.94 16.94 6.39
N ARG A 435 15.37 16.22 5.41
CA ARG A 435 13.92 15.98 5.31
C ARG A 435 13.49 14.69 6.00
N PHE A 436 14.41 13.77 6.24
CA PHE A 436 14.14 12.53 6.97
C PHE A 436 13.98 12.83 8.47
N ALA A 437 14.90 13.62 9.04
CA ALA A 437 14.95 13.93 10.46
C ALA A 437 13.62 14.48 11.06
N PRO A 438 12.96 15.50 10.47
CA PRO A 438 11.68 16.00 11.00
C PRO A 438 10.55 14.96 10.97
N GLN A 439 10.54 14.08 9.97
CA GLN A 439 9.53 13.02 9.87
C GLN A 439 9.74 11.96 10.95
N LEU A 440 10.99 11.55 11.18
CA LEU A 440 11.34 10.62 12.26
C LEU A 440 11.00 11.20 13.64
N ILE A 441 11.29 12.48 13.89
CA ILE A 441 10.89 13.17 15.13
C ILE A 441 9.37 13.10 15.31
N GLY A 442 8.60 13.40 14.25
CA GLY A 442 7.14 13.32 14.30
C GLY A 442 6.61 11.91 14.61
N LEU A 443 7.27 10.86 14.11
CA LEU A 443 6.94 9.48 14.43
C LEU A 443 7.24 9.13 15.89
N LEU A 444 8.38 9.57 16.42
CA LEU A 444 8.79 9.32 17.80
C LEU A 444 7.92 10.10 18.82
N ASP A 445 7.42 11.28 18.46
CA ASP A 445 6.50 12.08 19.29
C ASP A 445 5.05 11.57 19.23
N GLY A 446 4.65 10.94 18.11
CA GLY A 446 3.29 10.43 17.85
C GLY A 446 3.01 9.10 18.56
N SER A 447 2.77 9.15 19.87
CA SER A 447 2.53 7.99 20.72
C SER A 447 1.20 7.28 20.41
N ALA A 448 1.22 6.35 19.45
CA ALA A 448 0.29 5.23 19.30
C ALA A 448 0.97 4.16 18.45
N VAL A 449 2.02 3.56 19.01
CA VAL A 449 2.80 2.53 18.33
C VAL A 449 2.07 1.19 18.53
N GLU A 450 1.67 0.54 17.45
CA GLU A 450 1.18 -0.83 17.48
C GLU A 450 2.31 -1.78 17.93
N GLU A 451 1.95 -2.92 18.52
CA GLU A 451 2.88 -3.90 19.08
C GLU A 451 3.93 -4.34 18.01
N PHE A 452 5.22 -4.00 18.22
CA PHE A 452 6.37 -4.25 17.33
C PHE A 452 6.42 -3.47 16.00
N ASP A 453 6.36 -2.14 16.07
CA ASP A 453 6.68 -1.22 14.96
C ASP A 453 8.19 -0.90 14.87
N GLU A 454 8.69 -0.58 13.67
CA GLU A 454 10.06 -0.09 13.43
C GLU A 454 10.37 1.14 14.31
N VAL A 455 9.35 1.96 14.61
CA VAL A 455 9.45 3.14 15.49
C VAL A 455 9.75 2.73 16.94
N GLU A 456 9.12 1.66 17.43
CA GLU A 456 9.36 1.12 18.77
C GLU A 456 10.81 0.65 18.89
N VAL A 457 11.31 -0.07 17.88
CA VAL A 457 12.69 -0.55 17.85
C VAL A 457 13.70 0.60 17.96
N VAL A 458 13.46 1.72 17.28
CA VAL A 458 14.31 2.91 17.38
C VAL A 458 14.19 3.57 18.76
N ALA A 459 12.97 3.69 19.29
CA ALA A 459 12.73 4.27 20.60
C ALA A 459 13.38 3.46 21.73
N GLU A 460 13.22 2.14 21.73
CA GLU A 460 13.85 1.21 22.68
C GLU A 460 15.36 1.25 22.58
N PHE A 461 15.89 1.27 21.36
CA PHE A 461 17.33 1.42 21.14
C PHE A 461 17.84 2.70 21.77
N LEU A 462 17.25 3.86 21.46
CA LEU A 462 17.65 5.14 22.03
C LEU A 462 17.56 5.15 23.57
N ALA A 463 16.45 4.62 24.12
CA ALA A 463 16.26 4.50 25.56
C ALA A 463 17.33 3.62 26.22
N GLY A 464 17.75 2.53 25.57
CA GLY A 464 18.83 1.66 26.04
C GLY A 464 20.19 2.36 26.11
N TYR A 465 20.40 3.43 25.33
CA TYR A 465 21.61 4.26 25.37
C TYR A 465 21.44 5.57 26.15
N ALA A 466 20.28 5.81 26.78
CA ALA A 466 19.93 7.10 27.36
C ALA A 466 20.97 7.60 28.38
N GLU A 467 21.40 6.75 29.32
CA GLU A 467 22.40 7.10 30.34
C GLU A 467 23.73 7.54 29.70
N HIS A 468 24.18 6.82 28.68
CA HIS A 468 25.39 7.15 27.95
C HIS A 468 25.24 8.48 27.19
N LEU A 469 24.15 8.65 26.44
CA LEU A 469 23.90 9.86 25.66
C LEU A 469 23.79 11.10 26.56
N VAL A 470 23.10 11.00 27.68
CA VAL A 470 22.95 12.08 28.67
C VAL A 470 24.29 12.43 29.31
N THR A 471 25.08 11.41 29.70
CA THR A 471 26.43 11.63 30.23
C THR A 471 27.30 12.35 29.20
N VAL A 472 27.28 11.87 27.96
CA VAL A 472 28.08 12.41 26.86
C VAL A 472 27.71 13.88 26.56
N VAL A 473 26.42 14.22 26.51
CA VAL A 473 25.99 15.61 26.25
C VAL A 473 26.31 16.54 27.41
N ASN A 474 26.20 16.07 28.67
CA ASN A 474 26.53 16.86 29.85
C ASN A 474 28.05 17.08 30.04
N GLU A 475 28.88 16.11 29.62
CA GLU A 475 30.34 16.20 29.75
C GLU A 475 31.00 16.99 28.60
N LYS A 476 30.33 17.11 27.44
CA LYS A 476 30.94 17.63 26.21
C LYS A 476 30.12 18.79 25.63
N PRO A 477 30.51 20.05 25.91
CA PRO A 477 29.79 21.24 25.43
C PRO A 477 29.62 21.32 23.90
N ASP A 478 30.55 20.73 23.13
CA ASP A 478 30.46 20.68 21.67
C ASP A 478 29.30 19.79 21.18
N ILE A 479 28.97 18.74 21.93
CA ILE A 479 27.84 17.85 21.61
C ILE A 479 26.53 18.51 22.03
N GLU A 480 26.49 19.16 23.20
CA GLU A 480 25.34 19.96 23.63
C GLU A 480 24.96 21.01 22.57
N GLU A 481 25.93 21.80 22.12
CA GLU A 481 25.69 22.86 21.14
C GLU A 481 25.13 22.28 19.82
N LYS A 482 25.75 21.22 19.31
CA LYS A 482 25.31 20.51 18.10
C LYS A 482 23.92 19.90 18.25
N ALA A 483 23.63 19.26 19.38
CA ALA A 483 22.33 18.66 19.64
C ALA A 483 21.24 19.73 19.71
N LEU A 484 21.51 20.88 20.35
CA LEU A 484 20.59 22.01 20.41
C LEU A 484 20.40 22.70 19.05
N GLU A 485 21.44 22.79 18.23
CA GLU A 485 21.33 23.29 16.86
C GLU A 485 20.47 22.37 16.01
N TRP A 486 20.78 21.07 16.02
CA TRP A 486 20.03 20.06 15.28
C TRP A 486 18.56 20.00 15.72
N ALA A 487 18.29 20.02 17.04
CA ALA A 487 16.94 20.03 17.58
C ALA A 487 16.14 21.25 17.12
N ARG A 488 16.76 22.45 17.11
CA ARG A 488 16.10 23.66 16.59
C ARG A 488 15.81 23.55 15.09
N LEU A 489 16.76 23.00 14.33
CA LEU A 489 16.67 22.91 12.87
C LEU A 489 15.56 21.95 12.43
N HIS A 490 15.46 20.76 13.05
CA HIS A 490 14.57 19.69 12.58
C HIS A 490 13.32 19.49 13.44
N GLY A 491 13.37 19.76 14.76
CA GLY A 491 12.24 19.63 15.69
C GLY A 491 11.69 20.97 16.20
N GLY A 492 12.26 22.08 15.75
CA GLY A 492 11.83 23.43 16.12
C GLY A 492 12.14 23.80 17.58
N ALA A 493 11.56 24.93 18.01
CA ALA A 493 11.77 25.46 19.36
C ALA A 493 11.30 24.51 20.47
N SER A 494 10.26 23.71 20.21
CA SER A 494 9.70 22.76 21.17
C SER A 494 10.68 21.63 21.50
N LEU A 495 11.27 20.97 20.50
CA LEU A 495 12.26 19.93 20.75
C LEU A 495 13.52 20.49 21.42
N ALA A 496 13.98 21.67 20.99
CA ALA A 496 15.14 22.31 21.61
C ALA A 496 14.93 22.64 23.09
N GLU A 497 13.73 23.06 23.49
CA GLU A 497 13.42 23.34 24.90
C GLU A 497 13.31 22.06 25.74
N ARG A 498 12.71 21.00 25.20
CA ARG A 498 12.71 19.67 25.83
C ARG A 498 14.14 19.16 26.04
N LEU A 499 15.00 19.30 25.04
CA LEU A 499 16.42 18.95 25.14
C LEU A 499 17.14 19.78 26.22
N ARG A 500 16.93 21.10 26.30
CA ARG A 500 17.48 21.91 27.41
C ARG A 500 16.98 21.46 28.78
N THR A 501 15.72 21.06 28.88
CA THR A 501 15.18 20.56 30.15
C THR A 501 15.87 19.26 30.57
N CYS A 502 16.18 18.40 29.60
CA CYS A 502 16.96 17.19 29.80
C CYS A 502 18.42 17.50 30.19
N ILE A 503 19.06 18.45 29.51
CA ILE A 503 20.45 18.88 29.75
C ILE A 503 20.48 19.78 31.00
N GLY A 504 20.74 19.18 32.16
CA GLY A 504 20.78 19.88 33.46
C GLY A 504 19.90 19.25 34.53
N SER A 505 19.10 18.24 34.17
CA SER A 505 18.43 17.37 35.14
C SER A 505 19.39 16.25 35.59
N ASP A 506 19.39 15.91 36.88
CA ASP A 506 20.23 14.83 37.42
C ASP A 506 19.65 13.46 36.99
N PRO A 507 20.45 12.51 36.44
CA PRO A 507 19.95 11.22 35.96
C PRO A 507 19.28 10.36 37.05
N GLU A 508 19.48 10.67 38.33
CA GLU A 508 18.92 9.92 39.46
C GLU A 508 17.40 10.04 39.61
N ASP A 509 16.74 10.98 38.93
CA ASP A 509 15.30 11.24 39.10
C ASP A 509 14.36 10.26 38.36
N GLY A 510 14.88 9.25 37.65
CA GLY A 510 14.04 8.21 37.03
C GLY A 510 13.10 8.72 35.93
N TRP A 511 13.43 9.85 35.30
CA TRP A 511 12.65 10.40 34.19
C TRP A 511 12.85 9.54 32.94
N LEU A 512 11.74 9.16 32.32
CA LEU A 512 11.75 8.55 31.00
C LEU A 512 12.07 9.66 30.00
N ILE A 513 13.31 9.72 29.51
CA ILE A 513 13.70 10.72 28.51
C ILE A 513 13.02 10.38 27.19
N GLU A 514 12.38 11.38 26.60
CA GLU A 514 11.62 11.20 25.37
C GLU A 514 12.55 10.78 24.20
N PRO A 515 12.16 9.78 23.38
CA PRO A 515 13.00 9.27 22.30
C PRO A 515 13.48 10.34 21.30
N ALA A 516 12.64 11.33 20.99
CA ALA A 516 13.03 12.43 20.10
C ALA A 516 14.17 13.29 20.66
N VAL A 517 14.27 13.44 21.98
CA VAL A 517 15.37 14.15 22.66
C VAL A 517 16.65 13.32 22.56
N LEU A 518 16.55 12.02 22.84
CA LEU A 518 17.69 11.09 22.72
C LEU A 518 18.21 11.00 21.29
N LEU A 519 17.33 11.05 20.28
CA LEU A 519 17.69 11.10 18.87
C LEU A 519 18.58 12.30 18.56
N ALA A 520 18.22 13.49 19.05
CA ALA A 520 19.01 14.72 18.82
C ALA A 520 20.43 14.60 19.39
N ILE A 521 20.57 14.00 20.57
CA ILE A 521 21.87 13.75 21.19
C ILE A 521 22.66 12.70 20.41
N ALA A 522 22.02 11.59 20.03
CA ALA A 522 22.65 10.50 19.29
C ALA A 522 23.17 10.97 17.92
N VAL A 523 22.41 11.81 17.21
CA VAL A 523 22.84 12.44 15.96
C VAL A 523 24.07 13.33 16.19
N ALA A 524 24.06 14.16 17.23
CA ALA A 524 25.17 15.05 17.54
C ALA A 524 26.47 14.30 17.89
N ASP A 525 26.38 13.22 18.68
CA ASP A 525 27.53 12.38 19.02
C ASP A 525 28.06 11.59 17.82
N SER A 526 27.16 11.10 16.95
CA SER A 526 27.49 10.32 15.76
C SER A 526 27.98 11.13 14.56
N SER A 527 27.88 12.46 14.60
CA SER A 527 28.34 13.37 13.54
C SER A 527 29.82 13.78 13.68
N ARG A 528 30.61 12.94 14.36
CA ARG A 528 32.07 13.06 14.51
C ARG A 528 32.77 12.19 13.47
#